data_AF-A0A7C3GZC4-F1
#
_entry.id   AF-A0A7C3GZC4-F1
#
_cell.length_a   1.000
_cell.length_b   1.000
_cell.length_c   1.000
_cell.angle_alpha   90.00
_cell.angle_beta   90.00
_cell.angle_gamma   90.00
#
_symmetry.space_group_name_H-M   'P 1'
#
loop_
_entity.id
_entity.type
_entity.pdbx_description
1 polymer ?
#
loop_
_entity_poly.entity_id
_entity_poly.type
_entity_poly.pdbx_seq_one_letter_code
_entity_poly.pdbx_strand_id
1 'polypeptide(L)' 'MTLQELGKLLHDMYFDSKDGEAVAMIHLFGIKYAEEINKLGASKRDIANAAGIRESYGTEISKGVKLSRYVYAK' A
#
# COMPACT_ATOMS: atom_id res chain seq x y z
N MET A 1 -6.65 4.99 -10.49
CA MET A 1 -6.22 5.88 -9.38
C MET A 1 -4.91 6.54 -9.74
N THR A 2 -4.69 7.76 -9.29
CA THR A 2 -3.42 8.50 -9.40
C THR A 2 -2.45 8.09 -8.28
N LEU A 3 -1.18 8.52 -8.38
CA LEU A 3 -0.19 8.33 -7.33
C LEU A 3 -0.63 8.99 -6.01
N GLN A 4 -1.22 10.19 -6.09
CA GLN A 4 -1.67 10.95 -4.92
C GLN A 4 -2.87 10.27 -4.24
N GLU A 5 -3.80 9.69 -5.02
CA GLU A 5 -4.94 8.95 -4.46
C GLU A 5 -4.48 7.69 -3.73
N LEU A 6 -3.57 6.90 -4.33
CA LEU A 6 -3.01 5.72 -3.69
C LEU A 6 -2.13 6.07 -2.48
N GLY A 7 -1.36 7.15 -2.56
CA GLY A 7 -0.59 7.68 -1.44
C GLY A 7 -1.50 8.09 -0.28
N LYS A 8 -2.60 8.79 -0.56
CA LYS A 8 -3.58 9.18 0.47
C LYS A 8 -4.23 7.96 1.13
N LEU A 9 -4.67 6.96 0.35
CA LEU A 9 -5.25 5.75 0.91
C LEU A 9 -4.29 5.00 1.82
N LEU A 10 -3.02 4.88 1.41
CA LEU A 10 -1.98 4.26 2.22
C LEU A 10 -1.68 5.08 3.48
N HIS A 11 -1.67 6.41 3.38
CA HIS A 11 -1.48 7.31 4.52
C HIS A 11 -2.57 7.06 5.58
N ASP A 12 -3.83 7.16 5.17
CA ASP A 12 -4.98 6.99 6.06
C ASP A 12 -4.93 5.58 6.71
N MET A 13 -4.66 4.52 5.93
CA MET A 13 -4.52 3.16 6.45
C MET A 13 -3.34 2.97 7.42
N TYR A 14 -2.25 3.72 7.27
CA TYR A 14 -1.07 3.62 8.13
C TYR A 14 -1.26 4.40 9.43
N PHE A 15 -1.70 5.66 9.35
CA PHE A 15 -1.80 6.56 10.50
C PHE A 15 -3.07 6.37 11.32
N ASP A 16 -4.15 5.86 10.72
CA ASP A 16 -5.39 5.51 11.44
C ASP A 16 -5.38 4.05 11.95
N SER A 17 -4.28 3.32 11.71
CA SER A 17 -4.13 1.96 12.20
C SER A 17 -4.04 1.92 13.73
N LYS A 18 -4.47 0.80 14.33
CA LYS A 18 -4.23 0.59 15.76
C LYS A 18 -2.74 0.39 16.03
N ASP A 19 -2.34 0.64 17.28
CA ASP A 19 -0.95 0.45 17.70
C ASP A 19 -0.44 -0.96 17.35
N GLY A 20 0.68 -0.99 16.62
CA GLY A 20 1.30 -2.23 16.15
C GLY A 20 0.72 -2.81 14.85
N GLU A 21 -0.37 -2.25 14.30
CA GLU A 21 -1.02 -2.77 13.08
C GLU A 21 -0.57 -2.07 11.78
N ALA A 22 0.19 -0.98 11.87
CA ALA A 22 0.57 -0.16 10.72
C ALA A 22 1.16 -0.97 9.55
N VAL A 23 2.10 -1.89 9.81
CA VAL A 23 2.70 -2.73 8.75
C VAL A 23 1.71 -3.73 8.17
N ALA A 24 0.82 -4.29 8.99
CA ALA A 24 -0.25 -5.16 8.51
C ALA A 24 -1.20 -4.40 7.57
N MET A 25 -1.48 -3.13 7.89
CA MET A 25 -2.27 -2.25 7.03
C MET A 25 -1.59 -1.93 5.71
N ILE A 26 -0.25 -1.81 5.67
CA ILE A 26 0.49 -1.69 4.40
C ILE A 26 0.33 -2.95 3.53
N HIS A 27 0.37 -4.14 4.14
CA HIS A 27 0.11 -5.39 3.40
C HIS A 27 -1.34 -5.47 2.91
N LEU A 28 -2.30 -5.10 3.75
CA LEU A 28 -3.71 -5.06 3.41
C LEU A 28 -3.98 -4.08 2.26
N PHE A 29 -3.36 -2.89 2.29
CA PHE A 29 -3.39 -1.92 1.21
C PHE A 29 -2.89 -2.53 -0.09
N GLY A 30 -1.72 -3.20 -0.06
CA GLY A 30 -1.16 -3.86 -1.23
C GLY A 30 -2.07 -4.96 -1.78
N ILE A 31 -2.82 -5.66 -0.94
CA ILE A 31 -3.80 -6.67 -1.36
C ILE A 31 -5.03 -6.00 -1.99
N LYS A 32 -5.61 -4.99 -1.33
CA LYS A 32 -6.85 -4.32 -1.75
C LYS A 32 -6.71 -3.57 -3.07
N TYR A 33 -5.58 -2.88 -3.27
CA TYR A 33 -5.38 -1.99 -4.41
C TYR A 33 -4.36 -2.52 -5.43
N ALA A 34 -4.17 -3.84 -5.47
CA ALA A 34 -3.15 -4.48 -6.31
C ALA A 34 -3.32 -4.14 -7.80
N GLU A 35 -4.55 -4.09 -8.30
CA GLU A 35 -4.80 -3.74 -9.69
C GLU A 35 -4.42 -2.30 -10.00
N GLU A 36 -4.85 -1.35 -9.16
CA GLU A 36 -4.59 0.07 -9.32
C GLU A 36 -3.10 0.38 -9.21
N ILE A 37 -2.41 -0.26 -8.26
CA ILE A 37 -0.96 -0.14 -8.07
C ILE A 37 -0.21 -0.64 -9.31
N ASN A 38 -0.68 -1.71 -9.96
CA ASN A 38 -0.06 -2.24 -11.16
C ASN A 38 -0.38 -1.40 -12.41
N LYS A 39 -1.60 -0.84 -12.51
CA LYS A 39 -2.03 0.05 -13.60
C LYS A 39 -1.34 1.42 -13.54
N LEU A 40 -1.01 1.92 -12.35
CA LEU A 40 -0.39 3.24 -12.17
C LEU A 40 1.01 3.35 -12.83
N GLY A 41 1.78 2.25 -12.88
CA GLY A 41 3.14 2.24 -13.44
C GLY A 41 4.22 2.92 -12.56
N ALA A 42 3.86 3.57 -11.47
CA ALA A 42 4.80 4.14 -10.50
C ALA A 42 5.47 3.05 -9.64
N SER A 43 6.63 3.38 -9.05
CA SER A 43 7.27 2.46 -8.11
C SER A 43 6.50 2.42 -6.78
N LYS A 44 6.59 1.30 -6.07
CA LYS A 44 5.94 1.15 -4.76
C LYS A 44 6.60 2.06 -3.71
N ARG A 45 7.86 2.46 -3.95
CA ARG A 45 8.57 3.48 -3.16
C ARG A 45 7.94 4.85 -3.34
N ASP A 46 7.58 5.23 -4.57
CA ASP A 46 6.90 6.50 -4.85
C ASP A 46 5.55 6.57 -4.13
N ILE A 47 4.81 5.46 -4.09
CA ILE A 47 3.54 5.36 -3.34
C ILE A 47 3.78 5.54 -1.84
N ALA A 48 4.80 4.89 -1.28
CA ALA A 48 5.17 5.06 0.13
C ALA A 48 5.58 6.51 0.44
N ASN A 49 6.36 7.15 -0.44
CA ASN A 49 6.74 8.55 -0.30
C ASN A 49 5.52 9.49 -0.40
N ALA A 50 4.62 9.25 -1.35
CA ALA A 50 3.38 10.00 -1.51
C ALA A 50 2.45 9.86 -0.29
N ALA A 51 2.53 8.74 0.44
CA ALA A 51 1.83 8.52 1.71
C ALA A 51 2.51 9.19 2.92
N GLY A 52 3.70 9.77 2.74
CA GLY A 52 4.48 10.36 3.83
C GLY A 52 5.11 9.33 4.78
N ILE A 53 5.30 8.08 4.33
CA ILE A 53 5.94 7.02 5.12
C ILE A 53 7.31 6.66 4.53
N ARG A 54 8.10 5.86 5.28
CA ARG A 54 9.44 5.46 4.83
C ARG A 54 9.38 4.70 3.51
N GLU A 55 10.17 5.12 2.52
CA GLU A 55 10.27 4.46 1.20
C GLU A 55 10.62 2.96 1.29
N SER A 56 11.31 2.55 2.35
CA SER A 56 11.63 1.14 2.62
C SER A 56 10.38 0.25 2.63
N TYR A 57 9.22 0.81 3.01
CA TYR A 57 7.93 0.12 3.01
C TYR A 57 7.40 -0.22 1.61
N GLY A 58 8.05 0.25 0.54
CA GLY A 58 7.78 -0.25 -0.81
C GLY A 58 7.91 -1.77 -0.93
N THR A 59 8.75 -2.40 -0.10
CA THR A 59 8.88 -3.87 -0.04
C THR A 59 7.62 -4.52 0.51
N GLU A 60 7.01 -3.92 1.53
CA GLU A 60 5.81 -4.40 2.21
C GLU A 60 4.57 -4.25 1.32
N ILE A 61 4.48 -3.15 0.57
CA ILE A 61 3.47 -2.97 -0.47
C ILE A 61 3.64 -4.05 -1.54
N SER A 62 4.87 -4.31 -2.00
CA SER A 62 5.16 -5.36 -2.99
C SER A 62 4.76 -6.75 -2.52
N LYS A 63 4.99 -7.08 -1.24
CA LYS A 63 4.52 -8.33 -0.63
C LYS A 63 2.98 -8.41 -0.64
N GLY A 64 2.28 -7.32 -0.27
CA GLY A 64 0.82 -7.25 -0.33
C GLY A 64 0.27 -7.47 -1.75
N VAL A 65 0.84 -6.79 -2.75
CA VAL A 65 0.46 -6.95 -4.16
C VAL A 65 0.72 -8.38 -4.67
N LYS A 66 1.75 -9.07 -4.17
CA LYS A 66 1.96 -10.49 -4.50
C LYS A 66 0.91 -11.39 -3.85
N LEU A 67 0.53 -11.10 -2.60
CA LEU A 67 -0.49 -11.84 -1.88
C LEU A 67 -1.87 -11.73 -2.53
N SER A 68 -2.17 -10.62 -3.21
CA SER A 68 -3.45 -10.43 -3.91
C SER A 68 -3.75 -11.49 -4.99
N ARG A 69 -2.73 -12.25 -5.41
CA ARG A 69 -2.88 -13.40 -6.33
C ARG A 69 -3.52 -14.62 -5.67
N TYR A 70 -3.47 -14.70 -4.35
CA TYR A 70 -3.85 -15.87 -3.56
C TYR A 70 -4.98 -15.58 -2.57
N VAL A 71 -5.15 -14.31 -2.19
CA VAL A 71 -6.17 -13.89 -1.22
C VAL A 71 -6.91 -12.66 -1.70
N TYR A 72 -8.17 -12.56 -1.30
CA TYR A 72 -8.99 -11.35 -1.41
C TYR A 72 -9.23 -10.77 -0.02
N ALA A 73 -8.95 -9.48 0.16
CA ALA A 73 -9.21 -8.79 1.40
C ALA A 73 -10.69 -8.39 1.47
N LYS A 74 -11.38 -8.85 2.53
CA LYS A 74 -12.78 -8.53 2.79
C LYS A 74 -13.01 -7.03 3.04
#